data_AF-A0A7S4RNA3-F1
#
_entry.id   AF-A0A7S4RNA3-F1
#
_cell.length_a   1.000
_cell.length_b   1.000
_cell.length_c   1.000
_cell.angle_alpha   90.00
_cell.angle_beta   90.00
_cell.angle_gamma   90.00
#
_symmetry.space_group_name_H-M   'P 1'
#
loop_
_entity.id
_entity.type
_entity.pdbx_description
1 polymer ?
#
loop_
_entity_poly.entity_id
_entity_poly.type
_entity_poly.pdbx_seq_one_letter_code
_entity_poly.pdbx_strand_id
1 'polypeptide(L)'
;KILFLPTDIQLVLKKMACIGSRCDTTILHLVCNWDGANKQHPHALSKLDIAVEEGLVNKSGPEYFFAHDQIESAAYSLIPEKYRGPWHLSIGKKLLSSCESEEEIERVIFLIVDQFNRGKLSIKEEVERISLIELNYRAAKKAISSSMFSNASHY
;
A
#
# COMPACT_ATOMS: atom_id res chain seq x y z
N LYS A 1 16.26 -13.23 8.37
CA LYS A 1 15.74 -12.34 9.43
C LYS A 1 14.22 -12.28 9.42
N ILE A 2 13.57 -11.80 8.35
CA ILE A 2 12.10 -11.71 8.28
C ILE A 2 11.38 -13.05 8.57
N LEU A 3 11.87 -14.17 8.02
CA LEU A 3 11.29 -15.51 8.25
C LEU A 3 11.32 -16.00 9.70
N PHE A 4 12.16 -15.41 10.57
CA PHE A 4 12.24 -15.78 11.98
C PHE A 4 11.27 -15.00 12.86
N LEU A 5 10.57 -14.00 12.30
CA LEU A 5 9.58 -13.22 13.03
C LEU A 5 8.25 -14.00 13.13
N PRO A 6 7.42 -13.70 14.14
CA PRO A 6 6.02 -14.12 14.18
C PRO A 6 5.28 -13.86 12.86
N THR A 7 4.39 -14.79 12.49
CA THR A 7 3.62 -14.72 11.22
C THR A 7 2.82 -13.42 11.08
N ASP A 8 2.32 -12.87 12.19
CA ASP A 8 1.63 -11.57 12.22
C ASP A 8 2.52 -10.44 11.70
N ILE A 9 3.78 -10.40 12.15
CA ILE A 9 4.74 -9.35 11.78
C ILE A 9 5.18 -9.56 10.34
N GLN A 10 5.43 -10.80 9.93
CA GLN A 10 5.72 -11.11 8.53
C GLN A 10 4.59 -10.65 7.61
N LEU A 11 3.33 -10.84 8.01
CA LEU A 11 2.17 -10.40 7.24
C LEU A 11 2.14 -8.87 7.09
N VAL A 12 2.39 -8.14 8.18
CA VAL A 12 2.47 -6.67 8.15
C VAL A 12 3.59 -6.18 7.24
N LEU A 13 4.79 -6.78 7.34
CA LEU A 13 5.93 -6.41 6.48
C LEU A 13 5.63 -6.70 4.99
N LYS A 14 4.99 -7.83 4.67
CA LYS A 14 4.56 -8.15 3.30
C LYS A 14 3.58 -7.09 2.76
N LYS A 15 2.61 -6.68 3.57
CA LYS A 15 1.62 -5.65 3.21
C LYS A 15 2.27 -4.27 3.05
N MET A 16 3.16 -3.90 3.97
CA MET A 16 3.94 -2.67 3.88
C MET A 16 4.74 -2.63 2.58
N ALA A 17 5.38 -3.75 2.21
CA ALA A 17 6.12 -3.85 0.95
C ALA A 17 5.23 -3.81 -0.30
N CYS A 18 3.92 -4.08 -0.19
CA CYS A 18 2.99 -3.84 -1.29
C CYS A 18 2.69 -2.35 -1.46
N ILE A 19 2.66 -1.58 -0.37
CA ILE A 19 2.36 -0.14 -0.34
C ILE A 19 3.59 0.67 -0.79
N GLY A 20 4.78 0.29 -0.33
CA GLY A 20 6.06 0.87 -0.70
C GLY A 20 7.02 1.02 0.48
N SER A 21 8.13 1.72 0.23
CA SER A 21 9.23 1.88 1.20
C SER A 21 8.85 2.65 2.47
N ARG A 22 7.86 3.54 2.38
CA ARG A 22 7.35 4.39 3.47
C ARG A 22 5.82 4.33 3.51
N CYS A 23 5.27 4.15 4.70
CA CYS A 23 3.83 4.04 4.92
C CYS A 23 3.41 4.77 6.20
N ASP A 24 2.36 5.58 6.10
CA ASP A 24 1.69 6.18 7.25
C ASP A 24 0.95 5.12 8.08
N THR A 25 0.89 5.32 9.39
CA THR A 25 0.23 4.40 10.34
C THR A 25 -1.26 4.24 10.06
N THR A 26 -1.94 5.27 9.55
CA THR A 26 -3.36 5.22 9.18
C THR A 26 -3.58 4.25 8.01
N ILE A 27 -2.76 4.38 6.96
CA ILE A 27 -2.80 3.48 5.79
C ILE A 27 -2.42 2.07 6.23
N LEU A 28 -1.41 1.94 7.09
CA LEU A 28 -0.97 0.65 7.57
C LEU A 28 -2.05 -0.03 8.43
N HIS A 29 -2.77 0.70 9.29
CA HIS A 29 -3.94 0.19 10.03
C HIS A 29 -5.04 -0.31 9.10
N LEU A 30 -5.36 0.50 8.10
CA LEU A 30 -6.39 0.19 7.12
C LEU A 30 -6.08 -1.12 6.38
N VAL A 31 -4.84 -1.29 5.93
CA VAL A 31 -4.41 -2.45 5.14
C VAL A 31 -4.08 -3.66 6.01
N CYS A 32 -3.58 -3.47 7.23
CA CYS A 32 -3.23 -4.56 8.15
C CYS A 32 -4.45 -5.29 8.69
N ASN A 33 -5.59 -4.61 8.84
CA ASN A 33 -6.85 -5.21 9.28
C ASN A 33 -7.48 -6.20 8.28
N TRP A 34 -6.80 -6.50 7.16
CA TRP A 34 -7.26 -7.42 6.11
C TRP A 34 -6.30 -8.60 5.89
N ASP A 35 -6.65 -9.84 6.28
CA ASP A 35 -5.85 -11.06 6.00
C ASP A 35 -6.29 -11.83 4.73
N GLY A 36 -7.14 -11.26 3.87
CA GLY A 36 -7.71 -12.03 2.74
C GLY A 36 -8.59 -13.23 3.16
N ALA A 37 -8.70 -13.53 4.45
CA ALA A 37 -9.42 -14.67 5.05
C ALA A 37 -10.12 -14.31 6.39
N ASN A 38 -10.58 -13.06 6.54
CA ASN A 38 -11.44 -12.64 7.67
C ASN A 38 -10.81 -12.69 9.07
N LYS A 39 -9.48 -12.79 9.20
CA LYS A 39 -8.81 -12.63 10.49
C LYS A 39 -8.35 -11.19 10.67
N GLN A 40 -8.99 -10.50 11.62
CA GLN A 40 -8.47 -9.24 12.12
C GLN A 40 -7.22 -9.55 12.95
N HIS A 41 -6.11 -8.87 12.68
CA HIS A 41 -4.94 -8.86 13.56
C HIS A 41 -4.86 -7.50 14.26
N PRO A 42 -5.75 -7.22 15.24
CA PRO A 42 -5.84 -5.90 15.89
C PRO A 42 -4.56 -5.47 16.61
N HIS A 43 -3.61 -6.41 16.84
CA HIS A 43 -2.32 -6.15 17.48
C HIS A 43 -1.11 -6.28 16.54
N ALA A 44 -1.31 -6.37 15.23
CA ALA A 44 -0.18 -6.53 14.30
C ALA A 44 0.73 -5.29 14.30
N LEU A 45 0.14 -4.10 14.48
CA LEU A 45 0.85 -2.82 14.53
C LEU A 45 1.54 -2.57 15.86
N SER A 46 0.97 -3.03 16.98
CA SER A 46 1.64 -2.97 18.29
C SER A 46 2.84 -3.92 18.39
N LYS A 47 3.04 -4.80 17.40
CA LYS A 47 4.19 -5.71 17.32
C LYS A 47 5.26 -5.24 16.31
N LEU A 48 5.05 -4.12 15.61
CA LEU A 48 6.04 -3.56 14.69
C LEU A 48 7.27 -3.04 15.42
N ASP A 49 7.17 -2.73 16.72
CA ASP A 49 8.31 -2.36 17.54
C ASP A 49 9.39 -3.45 17.55
N ILE A 50 9.00 -4.74 17.46
CA ILE A 50 9.96 -5.85 17.31
C ILE A 50 10.73 -5.75 15.99
N ALA A 51 10.05 -5.37 14.89
CA ALA A 51 10.71 -5.15 13.61
C ALA A 51 11.60 -3.90 13.62
N VAL A 52 11.31 -2.93 14.48
CA VAL A 52 12.16 -1.76 14.73
C VAL A 52 13.41 -2.15 15.52
N GLU A 53 13.26 -2.90 16.60
CA GLU A 53 14.38 -3.43 17.41
C GLU A 53 15.32 -4.31 16.58
N GLU A 54 14.78 -5.12 15.66
CA GLU A 54 15.54 -5.96 14.73
C GLU A 54 16.22 -5.17 13.59
N GLY A 55 16.02 -3.84 13.53
CA GLY A 55 16.58 -2.95 12.51
C GLY A 55 16.02 -3.20 11.10
N LEU A 56 14.80 -3.75 11.00
CA LEU A 56 14.15 -4.04 9.72
C LEU A 56 13.32 -2.85 9.23
N VAL A 57 12.72 -2.14 10.16
CA VAL A 57 11.84 -0.99 9.93
C VAL A 57 12.29 0.13 10.84
N ASN A 58 12.18 1.36 10.38
CA ASN A 58 12.35 2.56 11.19
C ASN A 58 10.99 3.24 11.39
N LYS A 59 10.87 3.99 12.49
CA LYS A 59 9.69 4.78 12.81
C LYS A 59 10.06 6.26 12.92
N SER A 60 9.34 7.12 12.20
CA SER A 60 9.49 8.58 12.27
C SER A 60 8.11 9.22 12.38
N GLY A 61 7.74 9.65 13.59
CA GLY A 61 6.40 10.19 13.85
C GLY A 61 5.31 9.15 13.55
N PRO A 62 4.32 9.46 12.68
CA PRO A 62 3.27 8.52 12.31
C PRO A 62 3.67 7.56 11.18
N GLU A 63 4.92 7.58 10.71
CA GLU A 63 5.33 6.79 9.55
C GLU A 63 6.30 5.66 9.91
N TYR A 64 6.09 4.53 9.24
CA TYR A 64 7.02 3.40 9.21
C TYR A 64 7.68 3.33 7.84
N PHE A 65 8.97 3.00 7.81
CA PHE A 65 9.68 2.79 6.56
C PHE A 65 10.72 1.69 6.69
N PHE A 66 10.96 0.94 5.62
CA PHE A 66 11.99 -0.09 5.62
C PHE A 66 13.36 0.54 5.84
N ALA A 67 14.20 -0.10 6.65
CA ALA A 67 15.56 0.41 6.85
C ALA A 67 16.37 0.41 5.55
N HIS A 68 16.10 -0.55 4.64
CA HIS A 68 16.71 -0.66 3.31
C HIS A 68 15.74 -1.28 2.29
N ASP A 69 15.90 -0.91 1.02
CA ASP A 69 15.15 -1.46 -0.12
C ASP A 69 15.25 -2.99 -0.25
N GLN A 70 16.37 -3.57 0.21
CA GLN A 70 16.54 -5.03 0.24
C GLN A 70 15.57 -5.71 1.20
N ILE A 71 15.19 -5.04 2.29
CA ILE A 71 14.26 -5.56 3.29
C ILE A 71 12.83 -5.51 2.75
N GLU A 72 12.47 -4.40 2.09
CA GLU A 72 11.22 -4.28 1.34
C GLU A 72 11.11 -5.38 0.28
N SER A 73 12.13 -5.52 -0.56
CA SER A 73 12.17 -6.52 -1.64
C SER A 73 12.08 -7.94 -1.09
N ALA A 74 12.78 -8.22 0.01
CA ALA A 74 12.70 -9.52 0.68
C ALA A 74 11.29 -9.77 1.24
N ALA A 75 10.69 -8.78 1.92
CA ALA A 75 9.33 -8.89 2.44
C ALA A 75 8.32 -9.14 1.31
N TYR A 76 8.38 -8.38 0.22
CA TYR A 76 7.51 -8.57 -0.95
C TYR A 76 7.71 -9.93 -1.60
N SER A 77 8.95 -10.42 -1.68
CA SER A 77 9.27 -11.73 -2.26
C SER A 77 8.68 -12.90 -1.47
N LEU A 78 8.40 -12.72 -0.17
CA LEU A 78 7.71 -13.71 0.66
C LEU A 78 6.22 -13.86 0.33
N ILE A 79 5.68 -13.04 -0.57
CA ILE A 79 4.34 -13.21 -1.13
C ILE A 79 4.45 -14.12 -2.36
N PRO A 80 3.82 -15.32 -2.35
CA PRO A 80 3.82 -16.18 -3.53
C PRO A 80 3.23 -15.44 -4.72
N GLU A 81 3.84 -15.60 -5.90
CA GLU A 81 3.54 -14.80 -7.08
C GLU A 81 2.05 -14.79 -7.45
N LYS A 82 1.39 -15.95 -7.36
CA LYS A 82 -0.05 -16.12 -7.58
C LYS A 82 -0.94 -15.26 -6.67
N TYR A 83 -0.44 -14.79 -5.53
CA TYR A 83 -1.16 -13.95 -4.58
C TYR A 83 -0.83 -12.47 -4.70
N ARG A 84 0.26 -12.09 -5.38
CA ARG A 84 0.69 -10.68 -5.48
C ARG A 84 -0.39 -9.81 -6.15
N GLY A 85 -0.89 -10.22 -7.31
CA GLY A 85 -1.96 -9.52 -8.02
C GLY A 85 -3.24 -9.37 -7.19
N PRO A 86 -3.80 -10.48 -6.64
CA PRO A 86 -4.97 -10.42 -5.76
C PRO A 86 -4.78 -9.56 -4.50
N TRP A 87 -3.58 -9.56 -3.91
CA TRP A 87 -3.27 -8.70 -2.77
C TRP A 87 -3.30 -7.24 -3.15
N HIS A 88 -2.62 -6.86 -4.23
CA HIS A 88 -2.63 -5.50 -4.73
C HIS A 88 -4.04 -5.00 -5.06
N LEU A 89 -4.88 -5.80 -5.70
CA LEU A 89 -6.28 -5.43 -5.93
C LEU A 89 -7.05 -5.20 -4.63
N SER A 90 -6.84 -6.06 -3.64
CA SER A 90 -7.56 -5.96 -2.37
C SER A 90 -7.14 -4.73 -1.58
N ILE A 91 -5.84 -4.39 -1.60
CA ILE A 91 -5.30 -3.16 -1.00
C ILE A 91 -5.90 -1.95 -1.71
N GLY A 92 -5.86 -1.90 -3.04
CA GLY A 92 -6.43 -0.81 -3.83
C GLY A 92 -7.93 -0.60 -3.58
N LYS A 93 -8.72 -1.69 -3.57
CA LYS A 93 -10.15 -1.65 -3.24
C LYS A 93 -10.39 -1.15 -1.82
N LYS A 94 -9.57 -1.58 -0.85
CA LYS A 94 -9.74 -1.16 0.54
C LYS A 94 -9.45 0.33 0.72
N LEU A 95 -8.35 0.82 0.13
CA LEU A 95 -8.01 2.24 0.10
C LEU A 95 -9.14 3.08 -0.49
N LEU A 96 -9.66 2.66 -1.66
CA LEU A 96 -10.75 3.37 -2.31
C LEU A 96 -12.02 3.38 -1.44
N SER A 97 -12.39 2.24 -0.85
CA SER A 97 -13.60 2.11 -0.02
C SER A 97 -13.52 2.83 1.33
N SER A 98 -12.33 3.22 1.78
CA SER A 98 -12.15 3.96 3.04
C SER A 98 -12.19 5.47 2.87
N CYS A 99 -12.19 5.96 1.64
CA CYS A 99 -12.37 7.38 1.37
C CYS A 99 -13.88 7.70 1.42
N GLU A 100 -14.26 8.63 2.28
CA GLU A 100 -15.63 9.09 2.46
C GLU A 100 -15.96 10.27 1.53
N SER A 101 -14.96 10.91 0.95
CA SER A 101 -15.11 12.04 0.04
C SER A 101 -14.21 11.97 -1.19
N GLU A 102 -14.56 12.74 -2.21
CA GLU A 102 -13.75 12.85 -3.43
C GLU A 102 -12.38 13.49 -3.15
N GLU A 103 -12.31 14.44 -2.23
CA GLU A 103 -11.06 15.07 -1.80
C GLU A 103 -10.12 14.05 -1.14
N GLU A 104 -10.67 13.09 -0.40
CA GLU A 104 -9.90 11.98 0.17
C GLU A 104 -9.34 11.06 -0.90
N ILE A 105 -10.17 10.67 -1.87
CA ILE A 105 -9.74 9.87 -3.02
C ILE A 105 -8.60 10.59 -3.75
N GLU A 106 -8.80 11.86 -4.08
CA GLU A 106 -7.79 12.67 -4.75
C GLU A 106 -6.48 12.74 -3.95
N ARG A 107 -6.52 12.88 -2.62
CA ARG A 107 -5.29 12.89 -1.78
C ARG A 107 -4.45 11.63 -1.97
N VAL A 108 -5.08 10.45 -2.02
CA VAL A 108 -4.38 9.15 -2.10
C VAL A 108 -4.44 8.48 -3.48
N ILE A 109 -4.93 9.18 -4.51
CA ILE A 109 -5.23 8.60 -5.82
C ILE A 109 -4.03 7.87 -6.45
N PHE A 110 -2.81 8.40 -6.28
CA PHE A 110 -1.59 7.77 -6.79
C PHE A 110 -1.33 6.41 -6.16
N LEU A 111 -1.54 6.30 -4.84
CA LEU A 111 -1.40 5.03 -4.14
C LEU A 111 -2.49 4.06 -4.60
N ILE A 112 -3.74 4.51 -4.72
CA ILE A 112 -4.85 3.68 -5.21
C ILE A 112 -4.52 3.10 -6.59
N VAL A 113 -4.15 3.95 -7.57
CA VAL A 113 -3.89 3.47 -8.93
C VAL A 113 -2.64 2.59 -9.03
N ASP A 114 -1.58 2.84 -8.25
CA ASP A 114 -0.42 1.95 -8.21
C ASP A 114 -0.82 0.53 -7.78
N GLN A 115 -1.64 0.41 -6.73
CA GLN A 115 -2.14 -0.87 -6.28
C GLN A 115 -3.00 -1.57 -7.34
N PHE A 116 -3.97 -0.88 -7.94
CA PHE A 116 -4.77 -1.49 -8.99
C PHE A 116 -3.94 -1.89 -10.23
N ASN A 117 -2.96 -1.08 -10.63
CA ASN A 117 -2.12 -1.35 -11.78
C ASN A 117 -1.22 -2.57 -11.57
N ARG A 118 -0.67 -2.77 -10.35
CA ARG A 118 0.06 -3.99 -9.98
C ARG A 118 -0.86 -5.22 -9.90
N GLY A 119 -2.12 -5.01 -9.58
CA GLY A 119 -3.17 -6.03 -9.53
C GLY A 119 -3.87 -6.33 -10.87
N LYS A 120 -3.63 -5.55 -11.93
CA LYS A 120 -4.49 -5.51 -13.13
C LYS A 120 -4.72 -6.85 -13.82
N LEU A 121 -3.71 -7.73 -13.82
CA LEU A 121 -3.82 -9.06 -14.44
C LEU A 121 -4.77 -9.99 -13.69
N SER A 122 -5.10 -9.66 -12.44
CA SER A 122 -6.08 -10.39 -11.62
C SER A 122 -7.51 -9.86 -11.80
N ILE A 123 -7.72 -8.78 -12.57
CA ILE A 123 -9.05 -8.21 -12.84
C ILE A 123 -9.74 -9.01 -13.95
N LYS A 124 -10.84 -9.67 -13.60
CA LYS A 124 -11.64 -10.51 -14.51
C LYS A 124 -12.82 -9.75 -15.11
N GLU A 125 -13.51 -8.97 -14.28
CA GLU A 125 -14.72 -8.26 -14.66
C GLU A 125 -14.41 -7.01 -15.50
N GLU A 126 -15.16 -6.80 -16.56
CA GLU A 126 -15.02 -5.63 -17.44
C GLU A 126 -15.31 -4.32 -16.70
N VAL A 127 -16.33 -4.33 -15.82
CA VAL A 127 -16.69 -3.18 -14.98
C VAL A 127 -15.51 -2.72 -14.13
N GLU A 128 -14.77 -3.65 -13.52
CA GLU A 128 -13.58 -3.31 -12.73
C GLU A 128 -12.45 -2.74 -13.58
N ARG A 129 -12.31 -3.17 -14.84
CA ARG A 129 -11.33 -2.59 -15.78
C ARG A 129 -11.69 -1.16 -16.15
N ILE A 130 -12.97 -0.89 -16.38
CA ILE A 130 -13.46 0.46 -16.67
C ILE A 130 -13.20 1.38 -15.48
N SER A 131 -13.50 0.93 -14.25
CA SER A 131 -13.19 1.70 -13.03
C SER A 131 -11.69 1.99 -12.91
N LEU A 132 -10.81 1.04 -13.24
CA LEU A 132 -9.36 1.29 -13.24
C LEU A 132 -8.94 2.32 -14.30
N ILE A 133 -9.55 2.31 -15.48
CA ILE A 133 -9.27 3.32 -16.53
C ILE A 133 -9.64 4.72 -16.02
N GLU A 134 -10.80 4.85 -15.38
CA GLU A 134 -11.26 6.13 -14.81
C GLU A 134 -10.34 6.63 -13.68
N LEU A 135 -9.94 5.74 -12.77
CA LEU A 135 -8.98 6.08 -11.70
C LEU A 135 -7.63 6.52 -12.28
N ASN A 136 -7.11 5.81 -13.29
CA ASN A 136 -5.86 6.19 -13.97
C ASN A 136 -5.99 7.55 -14.68
N TYR A 137 -7.13 7.82 -15.31
CA TYR A 137 -7.39 9.11 -15.94
C TYR A 137 -7.39 10.26 -14.92
N ARG A 138 -8.03 10.06 -13.76
CA ARG A 138 -8.01 11.02 -12.65
C ARG A 138 -6.58 11.27 -12.14
N ALA A 139 -5.82 10.21 -11.87
CA ALA A 139 -4.43 10.32 -11.44
C ALA A 139 -3.57 11.08 -12.47
N ALA A 140 -3.75 10.82 -13.76
CA ALA A 140 -3.03 11.51 -14.83
C ALA A 140 -3.36 13.01 -14.87
N LYS A 141 -4.64 13.38 -14.78
CA LYS A 141 -5.06 14.79 -14.69
C LYS A 141 -4.45 15.50 -13.50
N LYS A 142 -4.47 14.85 -12.32
CA LYS A 142 -3.85 15.39 -11.11
C LYS A 142 -2.34 15.60 -11.32
N ALA A 143 -1.62 14.61 -11.84
CA ALA A 143 -0.18 14.71 -12.09
C ALA A 143 0.16 15.90 -13.02
N ILE A 144 -0.60 16.07 -14.10
CA ILE A 144 -0.42 17.20 -15.04
C ILE A 144 -0.63 18.53 -14.30
N SER A 145 -1.73 18.68 -13.54
CA SER A 145 -1.97 19.90 -12.78
C SER A 145 -0.84 20.23 -11.80
N SER A 146 -0.38 19.25 -11.01
CA SER A 146 0.72 19.45 -10.05
C SER A 146 2.02 19.86 -10.73
N SER A 147 2.34 19.30 -11.91
CA SER A 147 3.53 19.66 -12.68
C SER A 147 3.49 21.08 -13.25
N MET A 148 2.30 21.58 -13.61
CA MET A 148 2.12 22.96 -14.06
C MET A 148 2.28 23.95 -12.91
N PHE A 149 1.74 23.63 -11.73
CA PHE A 149 1.90 24.46 -10.54
C PHE A 149 3.35 24.53 -10.05
N SER A 150 4.10 23.42 -10.09
CA SER A 150 5.53 23.44 -9.74
C SER A 150 6.37 24.28 -10.71
N ASN A 151 6.00 24.32 -11.99
CA ASN A 151 6.67 25.17 -12.97
C ASN A 151 6.30 26.65 -12.83
N ALA A 152 5.07 26.96 -12.40
CA ALA A 152 4.61 28.33 -12.16
C ALA A 152 5.24 28.97 -10.91
N SER A 153 5.56 28.18 -9.86
CA SER A 153 6.25 28.70 -8.66
C SER A 153 7.72 29.07 -8.85
N HIS A 154 8.27 28.84 -10.06
CA HIS A 154 9.63 29.18 -10.44
C HIS A 154 9.75 30.48 -11.25
N TYR A 155 8.64 31.20 -11.45
CA TYR A 155 8.57 32.54 -12.07
C TYR A 155 7.98 33.55 -11.09
#